data_AF-A0A2E2SCF6-F1
#
_entry.id   AF-A0A2E2SCF6-F1
#
_cell.length_a   1.000
_cell.length_b   1.000
_cell.length_c   1.000
_cell.angle_alpha   90.00
_cell.angle_beta   90.00
_cell.angle_gamma   90.00
#
_symmetry.space_group_name_H-M   'P 1'
#
loop_
_entity.id
_entity.type
_entity.pdbx_description
1 polymer ?
#
loop_
_entity_poly.entity_id
_entity_poly.type
_entity_poly.pdbx_seq_one_letter_code
_entity_poly.pdbx_strand_id
1 'polypeptide(L)' 'MKIYEVGGAVRDSLLSLEYHETDWVVVESSPQQMIELGFTPVGKNFP' A
#
# COMPACT_ATOMS: atom_id res chain seq x y z
N MET A 1 -2.80 13.30 0.64
CA MET A 1 -2.37 11.90 0.82
C MET A 1 -3.13 11.29 1.98
N LYS A 2 -3.94 10.28 1.67
CA LYS A 2 -4.46 9.33 2.65
C LYS A 2 -3.86 7.97 2.31
N ILE A 3 -3.36 7.28 3.32
CA ILE A 3 -2.67 6.00 3.19
C ILE A 3 -3.49 4.95 3.90
N TYR A 4 -3.80 3.86 3.21
CA TYR A 4 -4.60 2.76 3.72
C TYR A 4 -3.82 1.47 3.64
N GLU A 5 -3.74 0.76 4.76
CA GLU A 5 -3.31 -0.64 4.78
C GLU A 5 -4.40 -1.47 4.08
N VAL A 6 -4.00 -2.38 3.20
CA VAL A 6 -4.94 -3.22 2.44
C VAL A 6 -4.44 -4.66 2.34
N GLY A 7 -5.25 -5.52 1.74
CA GLY A 7 -4.81 -6.85 1.31
C GLY A 7 -4.62 -7.84 2.46
N GLY A 8 -3.54 -8.62 2.36
CA GLY A 8 -3.26 -9.76 3.25
C GLY A 8 -3.09 -9.34 4.72
N ALA A 9 -2.35 -8.26 4.97
CA ALA A 9 -2.10 -7.75 6.32
C ALA A 9 -3.40 -7.45 7.09
N VAL A 10 -4.33 -6.74 6.46
CA VAL A 10 -5.64 -6.43 7.05
C VAL A 10 -6.46 -7.70 7.30
N ARG A 11 -6.54 -8.59 6.30
CA ARG A 11 -7.29 -9.85 6.43
C ARG A 11 -6.74 -10.70 7.58
N ASP A 12 -5.42 -10.91 7.60
CA ASP A 12 -4.76 -11.81 8.53
C ASP A 12 -4.79 -11.23 9.95
N SER A 13 -4.62 -9.91 10.10
CA SER A 13 -4.83 -9.19 11.36
C SER A 13 -6.25 -9.40 11.92
N LEU A 14 -7.29 -9.25 11.10
CA LEU A 14 -8.68 -9.48 11.51
C LEU A 14 -8.97 -10.93 11.91
N LEU A 15 -8.22 -11.88 11.35
CA LEU A 15 -8.32 -13.31 11.68
C LEU A 15 -7.36 -13.74 12.81
N SER A 16 -6.59 -12.81 13.38
CA SER A 16 -5.53 -13.11 14.36
C SER A 16 -4.46 -14.09 13.84
N LEU A 17 -4.12 -13.98 12.56
CA LEU A 17 -3.04 -14.72 11.90
C LEU A 17 -1.81 -13.81 11.74
N GLU A 18 -0.61 -14.39 11.78
CA GLU A 18 0.61 -13.66 11.48
C GLU A 18 0.71 -13.37 9.96
N TYR A 19 1.25 -12.21 9.62
CA TYR A 19 1.56 -11.81 8.24
C TYR A 19 2.97 -11.20 8.18
N HIS A 20 3.57 -11.24 6.99
CA HIS A 20 4.96 -10.79 6.77
C HIS A 20 5.10 -9.71 5.70
N GLU A 21 4.03 -9.42 4.98
CA GLU A 21 4.00 -8.43 3.90
C GLU A 21 2.84 -7.46 4.13
N THR A 22 3.02 -6.21 3.76
CA THR A 22 2.00 -5.16 3.91
C THR A 22 1.92 -4.32 2.66
N ASP A 23 0.75 -4.37 2.02
CA ASP A 23 0.42 -3.55 0.88
C ASP A 23 -0.27 -2.26 1.33
N TRP A 24 0.03 -1.18 0.61
CA TRP A 24 -0.50 0.15 0.89
C TRP A 24 -1.18 0.75 -0.34
N VAL A 25 -2.35 1.36 -0.14
CA VAL A 25 -3.00 2.18 -1.15
C VAL A 25 -2.92 3.64 -0.73
N VAL A 26 -2.39 4.47 -1.62
CA VAL A 26 -2.31 5.92 -1.43
C VAL A 26 -3.33 6.59 -2.34
N VAL A 27 -4.19 7.42 -1.75
CA VAL A 27 -5.16 8.25 -2.49
C VAL A 27 -4.96 9.72 -2.16
N GLU A 28 -5.58 10.60 -2.97
CA GLU A 28 -5.41 12.05 -2.86
C GLU A 28 -3.93 12.49 -2.96
N SER A 29 -3.17 11.82 -3.84
CA SER A 29 -1.83 12.21 -4.30
C SER A 29 -1.64 11.88 -5.78
N SER A 30 -0.65 12.48 -6.43
CA SER A 30 -0.20 12.09 -7.77
C SER A 30 0.93 11.06 -7.71
N PRO A 31 1.15 10.25 -8.78
CA PRO A 31 2.29 9.35 -8.86
C PRO A 31 3.65 10.07 -8.74
N GLN A 32 3.79 11.28 -9.30
CA GLN A 32 5.02 12.06 -9.20
C GLN A 32 5.35 12.43 -7.76
N GLN A 33 4.35 12.90 -6.99
CA GLN A 33 4.52 13.20 -5.57
C GLN A 33 4.94 11.96 -4.78
N MET A 34 4.40 10.79 -5.13
CA MET A 34 4.78 9.53 -4.49
C MET A 34 6.23 9.12 -4.83
N ILE A 35 6.65 9.29 -6.07
CA ILE A 35 8.04 9.02 -6.48
C ILE A 35 9.02 9.96 -5.75
N GLU A 36 8.69 11.25 -5.65
CA GLU A 36 9.51 12.24 -4.91
C GLU A 36 9.63 11.90 -3.41
N LEU A 37 8.59 11.28 -2.84
CA LEU A 37 8.59 10.80 -1.46
C LEU A 37 9.26 9.43 -1.28
N GLY A 38 9.78 8.82 -2.36
CA GLY A 38 10.53 7.55 -2.31
C GLY A 38 9.66 6.29 -2.34
N PHE A 39 8.37 6.40 -2.71
CA PHE A 39 7.52 5.23 -2.88
C PHE A 39 7.86 4.47 -4.17
N THR A 40 7.80 3.15 -4.10
CA THR A 40 8.02 2.25 -5.24
C THR A 40 6.67 1.78 -5.81
N PRO A 41 6.40 1.95 -7.11
CA PRO A 41 5.18 1.44 -7.73
C PRO A 41 5.18 -0.10 -7.75
N VAL A 42 4.02 -0.67 -7.47
CA VAL A 42 3.84 -2.13 -7.46
C VAL A 42 3.50 -2.60 -8.88
N GLY A 43 4.50 -3.08 -9.60
CA GLY A 43 4.33 -3.63 -10.95
C GLY A 43 4.22 -2.58 -12.06
N LYS A 44 4.12 -3.05 -13.31
CA LYS A 44 4.12 -2.19 -14.52
C LYS A 44 2.82 -1.41 -14.73
N ASN A 45 1.73 -1.82 -14.08
CA ASN A 45 0.38 -1.32 -14.34
C ASN A 45 -0.28 -0.70 -13.10
N PHE A 46 0.51 -0.30 -12.07
CA PHE A 46 -0.05 0.31 -10.87
C PHE A 46 0.84 1.43 -10.26
N PRO A 47 0.26 2.56 -9.81
CA PRO A 47 -1.12 2.96 -10.11
C PRO A 47 -1.36 3.07 -11.62
#